data_AF-A0A5C6V640-F1
#
_entry.id   AF-A0A5C6V640-F1
#
_cell.length_a   1.000
_cell.length_b   1.000
_cell.length_c   1.000
_cell.angle_alpha   90.00
_cell.angle_beta   90.00
_cell.angle_gamma   90.00
#
_symmetry.space_group_name_H-M   'P 1'
#
loop_
_entity.id
_entity.type
_entity.pdbx_description
1 polymer ?
#
loop_
_entity_poly.entity_id
_entity_poly.type
_entity_poly.pdbx_seq_one_letter_code
_entity_poly.pdbx_strand_id
1 'polypeptide(L)'
;MKMPDYLMVSEGTAPARKAYPIGETGFSFKEGERPNSALALWIDADAIPQAACAVLQAKGQFEGLTGLIRVLTEVDGFGRFRAGWVLGRTTDGLVSIVVRDANHCSAKGLLDDAAFGVRQAERYCATSVVVLVQQSDANGSRGAREVLESAFMASYVQPDQLYASRLHSEIPLWFACLSPVVC
;
A
#
# COMPACT_ATOMS: atom_id res chain seq x y z
N MET A 1 60.59 8.93 4.35
CA MET A 1 59.66 8.20 3.47
C MET A 1 58.25 8.51 3.96
N LYS A 2 57.48 9.32 3.23
CA LYS A 2 56.14 9.79 3.64
C LYS A 2 55.09 8.79 3.17
N MET A 3 54.17 8.43 4.07
CA MET A 3 53.06 7.52 3.81
C MET A 3 52.06 8.19 2.84
N PRO A 4 51.52 7.49 1.84
CA PRO A 4 50.61 8.11 0.88
C PRO A 4 49.20 8.35 1.45
N ASP A 5 48.63 9.46 1.03
CA ASP A 5 47.52 10.19 1.66
C ASP A 5 46.14 9.81 1.06
N TYR A 6 45.83 8.52 0.98
CA TYR A 6 44.55 8.04 0.40
C TYR A 6 43.58 7.39 1.40
N LEU A 7 43.82 7.54 2.71
CA LEU A 7 42.96 6.97 3.76
C LEU A 7 42.26 8.02 4.64
N MET A 8 42.24 9.30 4.24
CA MET A 8 41.53 10.36 4.99
C MET A 8 40.48 11.02 4.10
N VAL A 9 39.35 10.34 3.89
CA VAL A 9 38.14 11.04 3.43
C VAL A 9 37.59 11.78 4.65
N SER A 10 37.64 13.10 4.60
CA SER A 10 36.98 13.97 5.56
C SER A 10 35.47 13.77 5.44
N GLU A 11 34.79 13.49 6.57
CA GLU A 11 33.33 13.49 6.63
C GLU A 11 32.80 14.90 6.35
N GLY A 12 32.44 15.14 5.10
CA GLY A 12 31.57 16.24 4.73
C GLY A 12 30.17 15.96 5.26
N THR A 13 29.73 16.74 6.25
CA THR A 13 28.36 16.76 6.76
C THR A 13 27.36 17.10 5.65
N ALA A 14 26.84 16.07 5.00
CA ALA A 14 25.56 16.08 4.31
C ALA A 14 24.96 14.67 4.48
N PRO A 15 23.67 14.53 4.87
CA PRO A 15 23.08 13.22 5.05
C PRO A 15 23.17 12.46 3.72
N ALA A 16 23.86 11.32 3.75
CA ALA A 16 23.98 10.44 2.60
C ALA A 16 22.58 10.00 2.16
N ARG A 17 22.09 10.57 1.05
CA ARG A 17 20.90 10.07 0.36
C ARG A 17 21.19 8.62 -0.02
N LYS A 18 20.48 7.69 0.61
CA LYS A 18 20.60 6.26 0.37
C LYS A 18 20.28 5.98 -1.11
N ALA A 19 21.32 5.72 -1.90
CA ALA A 19 21.17 5.20 -3.24
C ALA A 19 20.92 3.68 -3.12
N TYR A 20 19.75 3.23 -3.57
CA TYR A 20 19.42 1.81 -3.64
C TYR A 20 19.67 1.29 -5.05
N PRO A 21 20.59 0.32 -5.24
CA PRO A 21 20.88 -0.21 -6.56
C PRO A 21 19.74 -1.11 -7.04
N ILE A 22 19.25 -0.87 -8.26
CA ILE A 22 18.35 -1.78 -8.98
C ILE A 22 19.04 -2.11 -10.31
N GLY A 23 19.53 -3.35 -10.43
CA GLY A 23 19.96 -3.94 -11.70
C GLY A 23 21.22 -3.36 -12.37
N GLU A 24 21.85 -4.17 -13.22
CA GLU A 24 23.18 -3.96 -13.82
C GLU A 24 23.27 -2.78 -14.82
N THR A 25 22.20 -2.00 -15.06
CA THR A 25 22.17 -1.00 -16.14
C THR A 25 22.56 0.41 -15.73
N GLY A 26 22.90 0.66 -14.45
CA GLY A 26 23.57 1.91 -14.03
C GLY A 26 22.74 3.20 -14.12
N PHE A 27 21.45 3.13 -14.48
CA PHE A 27 20.56 4.30 -14.46
C PHE A 27 19.89 4.43 -13.09
N SER A 28 20.40 5.36 -12.29
CA SER A 28 19.77 5.76 -11.02
C SER A 28 18.86 6.96 -11.28
N PHE A 29 17.55 6.78 -11.21
CA PHE A 29 16.64 7.94 -11.17
C PHE A 29 16.87 8.69 -9.85
N LYS A 30 16.99 10.03 -9.91
CA LYS A 30 16.89 10.84 -8.70
C LYS A 30 15.50 10.66 -8.11
N GLU A 31 15.38 10.78 -6.80
CA GLU A 31 14.11 10.63 -6.06
C GLU A 31 12.98 11.50 -6.66
N GLY A 32 13.28 12.73 -7.08
CA GLY A 32 12.33 13.63 -7.74
C GLY A 32 12.10 13.40 -9.25
N GLU A 33 12.83 12.46 -9.86
CA GLU A 33 12.67 12.05 -11.27
C GLU A 33 11.90 10.72 -11.38
N ARG A 34 11.55 10.09 -10.25
CA ARG A 34 10.70 8.90 -10.23
C ARG A 34 9.25 9.30 -10.47
N PRO A 35 8.50 8.60 -11.33
CA PRO A 35 7.07 8.80 -11.43
C PRO A 35 6.40 8.53 -10.06
N ASN A 36 5.67 9.52 -9.53
CA ASN A 36 4.94 9.39 -8.27
C ASN A 36 3.89 8.28 -8.38
N SER A 37 4.07 7.17 -7.65
CA SER A 37 3.01 6.18 -7.42
C SER A 37 2.20 6.60 -6.21
N ALA A 38 0.87 6.53 -6.30
CA ALA A 38 -0.01 6.79 -5.16
C ALA A 38 0.22 5.81 -3.98
N LEU A 39 0.89 4.69 -4.24
CA LEU A 39 1.26 3.70 -3.23
C LEU A 39 2.62 3.93 -2.59
N ALA A 40 3.43 4.90 -3.03
CA ALA A 40 4.74 5.17 -2.43
C ALA A 40 4.62 5.46 -0.92
N LEU A 41 3.61 6.25 -0.52
CA LEU A 41 3.34 6.57 0.89
C LEU A 41 2.91 5.36 1.73
N TRP A 42 2.44 4.28 1.11
CA TRP A 42 2.10 3.04 1.82
C TRP A 42 3.33 2.20 2.15
N ILE A 43 4.37 2.29 1.32
CA ILE A 43 5.51 1.38 1.36
C ILE A 43 6.72 2.04 2.00
N ASP A 44 6.99 3.28 1.65
CA ASP A 44 8.22 3.99 2.04
C ASP A 44 8.06 4.83 3.31
N ALA A 45 6.83 5.15 3.73
CA ALA A 45 6.60 5.99 4.90
C ALA A 45 6.69 5.19 6.22
N ASP A 46 7.05 5.86 7.32
CA ASP A 46 7.10 5.21 8.65
C ASP A 46 5.70 4.84 9.18
N ALA A 47 4.65 5.49 8.69
CA ALA A 47 3.26 5.28 9.10
C ALA A 47 2.34 4.94 7.92
N ILE A 48 1.14 4.42 8.22
CA ILE A 48 0.07 4.27 7.24
C ILE A 48 -0.49 5.67 6.93
N PRO A 49 -0.84 5.99 5.66
CA PRO A 49 -1.35 7.32 5.31
C PRO A 49 -2.54 7.74 6.19
N GLN A 50 -2.50 8.98 6.69
CA GLN A 50 -3.48 9.46 7.67
C GLN A 50 -4.93 9.38 7.17
N ALA A 51 -5.17 9.67 5.89
CA ALA A 51 -6.49 9.52 5.29
C ALA A 51 -7.00 8.06 5.35
N ALA A 52 -6.13 7.10 5.04
CA ALA A 52 -6.47 5.68 5.13
C ALA A 52 -6.72 5.25 6.58
N CYS A 53 -5.89 5.72 7.53
CA CYS A 53 -6.12 5.50 8.95
C CYS A 53 -7.49 6.01 9.40
N ALA A 54 -7.89 7.22 8.99
CA ALA A 54 -9.20 7.77 9.33
C ALA A 54 -10.36 6.91 8.82
N VAL A 55 -10.27 6.41 7.58
CA VAL A 55 -11.28 5.51 6.99
C VAL A 55 -11.36 4.18 7.74
N LEU A 56 -10.20 3.60 8.10
CA LEU A 56 -10.14 2.33 8.82
C LEU A 56 -10.66 2.49 10.25
N GLN A 57 -10.16 3.48 10.98
CA GLN A 57 -10.51 3.74 12.38
C GLN A 57 -11.96 4.19 12.58
N ALA A 58 -12.71 4.50 11.52
CA ALA A 58 -14.17 4.65 11.57
C ALA A 58 -14.88 3.36 12.04
N LYS A 59 -14.20 2.20 12.03
CA LYS A 59 -14.62 0.99 12.75
C LYS A 59 -13.69 0.75 13.93
N GLY A 60 -14.27 0.60 15.13
CA GLY A 60 -13.51 0.44 16.37
C GLY A 60 -12.46 -0.68 16.34
N GLN A 61 -12.72 -1.77 15.63
CA GLN A 61 -11.75 -2.88 15.51
C GLN A 61 -10.41 -2.52 14.84
N PHE A 62 -10.36 -1.39 14.14
CA PHE A 62 -9.15 -0.86 13.51
C PHE A 62 -8.54 0.30 14.30
N GLU A 63 -8.99 0.57 15.52
CA GLU A 63 -8.42 1.58 16.39
C GLU A 63 -6.93 1.30 16.68
N GLY A 64 -6.12 2.37 16.80
CA GLY A 64 -4.70 2.25 17.07
C GLY A 64 -3.87 1.64 15.94
N LEU A 65 -4.40 1.62 14.71
CA LEU A 65 -3.73 1.02 13.55
C LEU A 65 -2.29 1.53 13.34
N THR A 66 -1.36 0.59 13.29
CA THR A 66 0.06 0.81 12.96
C THR A 66 0.55 -0.24 11.95
N GLY A 67 1.38 0.14 10.98
CA GLY A 67 1.93 -0.78 9.99
C GLY A 67 3.21 -1.45 10.50
N LEU A 68 3.23 -2.78 10.54
CA LEU A 68 4.38 -3.58 11.02
C LEU A 68 5.28 -4.06 9.90
N ILE A 69 4.69 -4.71 8.88
CA ILE A 69 5.40 -5.29 7.74
C ILE A 69 4.78 -4.71 6.48
N ARG A 70 5.62 -4.35 5.49
CA ARG A 70 5.19 -3.76 4.23
C ARG A 70 5.91 -4.45 3.10
N VAL A 71 5.16 -4.92 2.10
CA VAL A 71 5.69 -5.68 0.97
C VAL A 71 5.03 -5.22 -0.30
N LEU A 72 5.83 -4.99 -1.34
CA LEU A 72 5.34 -4.77 -2.69
C LEU A 72 4.90 -6.10 -3.29
N THR A 73 3.67 -6.17 -3.77
CA THR A 73 3.11 -7.40 -4.35
C THR A 73 3.04 -7.34 -5.88
N GLU A 74 2.97 -6.14 -6.46
CA GLU A 74 2.97 -5.97 -7.91
C GLU A 74 3.62 -4.63 -8.33
N VAL A 75 4.44 -4.68 -9.38
CA VAL A 75 5.03 -3.52 -10.05
C VAL A 75 4.70 -3.53 -11.54
N ASP A 76 4.56 -2.35 -12.16
CA ASP A 76 4.39 -2.22 -13.60
C ASP A 76 5.71 -2.32 -14.37
N GLY A 77 5.65 -2.29 -15.71
CA GLY A 77 6.84 -2.35 -16.56
C GLY A 77 7.78 -1.15 -16.45
N PHE A 78 7.38 -0.10 -15.73
CA PHE A 78 8.17 1.09 -15.42
C PHE A 78 8.60 1.12 -13.94
N GLY A 79 8.37 0.03 -13.18
CA GLY A 79 8.70 -0.06 -11.77
C GLY A 79 7.74 0.65 -10.83
N ARG A 80 6.58 1.14 -11.30
CA ARG A 80 5.56 1.76 -10.45
C ARG A 80 4.81 0.71 -9.66
N PHE A 81 4.56 0.99 -8.39
CA PHE A 81 3.82 0.09 -7.51
C PHE A 81 2.35 0.05 -7.94
N ARG A 82 1.86 -1.15 -8.22
CA ARG A 82 0.46 -1.42 -8.57
C ARG A 82 -0.31 -1.97 -7.40
N ALA A 83 0.35 -2.77 -6.57
CA ALA A 83 -0.22 -3.30 -5.34
C ALA A 83 0.84 -3.49 -4.27
N GLY A 84 0.40 -3.37 -3.03
CA GLY A 84 1.19 -3.59 -1.83
C GLY A 84 0.38 -4.30 -0.76
N TRP A 85 1.08 -4.91 0.17
CA TRP A 85 0.51 -5.57 1.33
C TRP A 85 1.17 -5.04 2.60
N VAL A 86 0.34 -4.81 3.62
CA VAL A 86 0.74 -4.34 4.93
C VAL A 86 0.14 -5.25 5.99
N LEU A 87 0.99 -5.77 6.88
CA LEU A 87 0.51 -6.33 8.14
C LEU A 87 0.38 -5.19 9.14
N GLY A 88 -0.86 -4.89 9.53
CA GLY A 88 -1.17 -3.89 10.53
C GLY A 88 -1.40 -4.50 11.91
N ARG A 89 -1.16 -3.71 12.96
CA ARG A 89 -1.57 -3.99 14.33
C ARG A 89 -2.60 -2.95 14.76
N THR A 90 -3.68 -3.42 15.37
CA THR A 90 -4.76 -2.62 15.98
C THR A 90 -4.85 -2.97 17.46
N THR A 91 -5.78 -2.33 18.18
CA THR A 91 -6.13 -2.72 19.56
C THR A 91 -6.72 -4.13 19.64
N ASP A 92 -7.42 -4.55 18.59
CA ASP A 92 -8.22 -5.79 18.56
C ASP A 92 -7.46 -6.97 17.93
N GLY A 93 -6.28 -6.73 17.35
CA GLY A 93 -5.41 -7.78 16.84
C GLY A 93 -4.57 -7.36 15.65
N LEU A 94 -4.19 -8.34 14.83
CA LEU A 94 -3.51 -8.11 13.57
C LEU A 94 -4.52 -7.98 12.44
N VAL A 95 -4.19 -7.18 11.43
CA VAL A 95 -4.99 -6.98 10.22
C VAL A 95 -4.11 -7.15 8.98
N SER A 96 -4.61 -7.87 7.99
CA SER A 96 -3.95 -8.04 6.69
C SER A 96 -4.53 -7.03 5.71
N ILE A 97 -3.75 -6.01 5.31
CA ILE A 97 -4.20 -4.93 4.44
C ILE A 97 -3.55 -5.09 3.08
N VAL A 98 -4.34 -5.19 2.02
CA VAL A 98 -3.88 -5.14 0.64
C VAL A 98 -4.32 -3.80 0.06
N VAL A 99 -3.41 -3.10 -0.62
CA VAL A 99 -3.69 -1.81 -1.26
C VAL A 99 -3.34 -1.91 -2.73
N ARG A 100 -4.25 -1.48 -3.61
CA ARG A 100 -4.07 -1.49 -5.07
C ARG A 100 -4.30 -0.10 -5.66
N ASP A 101 -3.51 0.26 -6.67
CA ASP A 101 -3.72 1.48 -7.45
C ASP A 101 -5.02 1.35 -8.28
N ALA A 102 -5.88 2.36 -8.18
CA ALA A 102 -7.15 2.46 -8.90
C ALA A 102 -7.00 2.30 -10.43
N ASN A 103 -5.91 2.79 -11.02
CA ASN A 103 -5.67 2.71 -12.46
C ASN A 103 -5.32 1.29 -12.94
N HIS A 104 -5.04 0.37 -12.02
CA HIS A 104 -4.66 -1.00 -12.31
C HIS A 104 -5.58 -2.01 -11.62
N CYS A 105 -6.82 -1.62 -11.33
CA CYS A 105 -7.81 -2.52 -10.75
C CYS A 105 -8.65 -3.24 -11.83
N SER A 106 -8.97 -4.49 -11.53
CA SER A 106 -9.98 -5.29 -12.24
C SER A 106 -10.71 -6.13 -11.22
N ALA A 107 -11.95 -6.56 -11.52
CA ALA A 107 -12.74 -7.30 -10.53
C ALA A 107 -12.04 -8.60 -10.13
N LYS A 108 -11.46 -9.31 -11.11
CA LYS A 108 -10.62 -10.48 -10.86
C LYS A 108 -9.39 -10.14 -10.01
N GLY A 109 -8.67 -9.06 -10.34
CA GLY A 109 -7.50 -8.63 -9.57
C GLY A 109 -7.83 -8.33 -8.09
N LEU A 110 -8.97 -7.71 -7.81
CA LEU A 110 -9.41 -7.46 -6.44
C LEU A 110 -9.82 -8.73 -5.69
N LEU A 111 -10.39 -9.72 -6.39
CA LEU A 111 -10.66 -11.03 -5.80
C LEU A 111 -9.36 -11.80 -5.51
N ASP A 112 -8.38 -11.72 -6.41
CA ASP A 112 -7.06 -12.30 -6.22
C ASP A 112 -6.33 -11.64 -5.03
N ASP A 113 -6.43 -10.31 -4.90
CA ASP A 113 -5.94 -9.54 -3.75
C ASP A 113 -6.63 -9.95 -2.45
N ALA A 114 -7.96 -10.08 -2.46
CA ALA A 114 -8.72 -10.52 -1.30
C ALA A 114 -8.28 -11.92 -0.85
N ALA A 115 -8.17 -12.86 -1.79
CA ALA A 115 -7.68 -14.20 -1.52
C ALA A 115 -6.24 -14.20 -1.00
N PHE A 116 -5.37 -13.36 -1.56
CA PHE A 116 -4.02 -13.16 -1.04
C PHE A 116 -4.03 -12.62 0.40
N GLY A 117 -4.84 -11.59 0.67
CA GLY A 117 -5.01 -10.99 1.99
C GLY A 117 -5.47 -12.00 3.03
N VAL A 118 -6.43 -12.87 2.69
CA VAL A 118 -6.90 -13.99 3.53
C VAL A 118 -5.78 -14.96 3.83
N ARG A 119 -5.03 -15.43 2.82
CA ARG A 119 -3.88 -16.34 3.06
C ARG A 119 -2.84 -15.72 3.98
N GLN A 120 -2.56 -14.42 3.86
CA GLN A 120 -1.65 -13.74 4.78
C GLN A 120 -2.27 -13.60 6.18
N ALA A 121 -3.58 -13.33 6.28
CA ALA A 121 -4.24 -13.27 7.57
C ALA A 121 -4.20 -14.61 8.30
N GLU A 122 -4.44 -15.73 7.63
CA GLU A 122 -4.28 -17.07 8.19
C GLU A 122 -2.84 -17.31 8.66
N ARG A 123 -1.86 -16.99 7.80
CA ARG A 123 -0.43 -17.18 8.10
C ARG A 123 0.05 -16.42 9.33
N TYR A 124 -0.45 -15.20 9.52
CA TYR A 124 -0.04 -14.32 10.61
C TYR A 124 -1.08 -14.24 11.74
N CYS A 125 -2.11 -15.10 11.71
CA CYS A 125 -3.23 -15.09 12.65
C CYS A 125 -3.90 -13.70 12.80
N ALA A 126 -4.06 -12.98 11.69
CA ALA A 126 -4.80 -11.73 11.66
C ALA A 126 -6.31 -11.99 11.74
N THR A 127 -7.02 -11.13 12.45
CA THR A 127 -8.45 -11.26 12.72
C THR A 127 -9.31 -10.70 11.61
N SER A 128 -8.71 -9.98 10.66
CA SER A 128 -9.42 -9.31 9.57
C SER A 128 -8.52 -9.09 8.36
N VAL A 129 -9.17 -8.95 7.20
CA VAL A 129 -8.54 -8.57 5.93
C VAL A 129 -9.18 -7.28 5.45
N VAL A 130 -8.38 -6.39 4.88
CA VAL A 130 -8.86 -5.17 4.23
C VAL A 130 -8.27 -5.06 2.83
N VAL A 131 -9.12 -4.79 1.83
CA VAL A 131 -8.70 -4.47 0.46
C VAL A 131 -9.01 -3.01 0.17
N LEU A 132 -7.98 -2.22 -0.06
CA LEU A 132 -8.07 -0.78 -0.30
C LEU A 132 -7.71 -0.50 -1.76
N VAL A 133 -8.52 0.31 -2.43
CA VAL A 133 -8.19 0.82 -3.76
C VAL A 133 -7.85 2.30 -3.64
N GLN A 134 -6.58 2.63 -3.86
CA GLN A 134 -6.07 3.99 -3.75
C GLN A 134 -6.23 4.73 -5.08
N GLN A 135 -7.03 5.80 -5.09
CA GLN A 135 -7.10 6.69 -6.25
C GLN A 135 -5.79 7.45 -6.41
N SER A 136 -5.31 7.53 -7.66
CA SER A 136 -4.10 8.27 -8.03
C SER A 136 -4.44 9.69 -8.53
N ASP A 137 -5.66 9.88 -9.06
CA ASP A 137 -6.20 11.17 -9.49
C ASP A 137 -7.73 11.17 -9.43
N ALA A 138 -8.36 12.32 -9.71
CA ALA A 138 -9.82 12.46 -9.70
C ALA A 138 -10.53 11.64 -10.80
N ASN A 139 -9.83 11.28 -11.89
CA ASN A 139 -10.38 10.60 -13.05
C ASN A 139 -10.48 9.08 -12.84
N GLY A 140 -9.56 8.48 -12.08
CA GLY A 140 -9.58 7.06 -11.72
C GLY A 140 -10.73 6.65 -10.78
N SER A 141 -11.49 7.63 -10.26
CA SER A 141 -12.45 7.41 -9.17
C SER A 141 -13.69 6.61 -9.55
N ARG A 142 -14.26 6.78 -10.74
CA ARG A 142 -15.50 6.07 -11.11
C ARG A 142 -15.25 4.61 -11.46
N GLY A 143 -14.32 4.34 -12.39
CA GLY A 143 -14.05 2.97 -12.84
C GLY A 143 -13.59 2.05 -11.71
N ALA A 144 -12.75 2.55 -10.81
CA ALA A 144 -12.30 1.77 -9.65
C ALA A 144 -13.43 1.42 -8.67
N ARG A 145 -14.42 2.30 -8.51
CA ARG A 145 -15.60 2.03 -7.69
C ARG A 145 -16.51 0.99 -8.32
N GLU A 146 -16.77 1.08 -9.62
CA GLU A 146 -17.56 0.08 -10.37
C GLU A 146 -16.90 -1.31 -10.30
N VAL A 147 -15.56 -1.35 -10.38
CA VAL A 147 -14.78 -2.58 -10.23
C VAL A 147 -14.89 -3.16 -8.81
N LEU A 148 -14.86 -2.32 -7.77
CA LEU A 148 -15.07 -2.73 -6.37
C LEU A 148 -16.50 -3.27 -6.15
N GLU A 149 -17.50 -2.54 -6.66
CA GLU A 149 -18.91 -2.94 -6.62
C GLU A 149 -19.11 -4.31 -7.25
N SER A 150 -18.51 -4.54 -8.42
CA SER A 150 -18.54 -5.83 -9.10
C SER A 150 -17.83 -6.94 -8.32
N ALA A 151 -16.62 -6.69 -7.81
CA ALA A 151 -15.82 -7.70 -7.10
C ALA A 151 -16.46 -8.14 -5.78
N PHE A 152 -17.03 -7.20 -5.02
CA PHE A 152 -17.55 -7.46 -3.68
C PHE A 152 -19.09 -7.52 -3.60
N MET A 153 -19.76 -7.58 -4.75
CA MET A 153 -21.23 -7.60 -4.85
C MET A 153 -21.89 -6.45 -4.09
N ALA A 154 -21.27 -5.27 -4.16
CA ALA A 154 -21.75 -4.06 -3.51
C ALA A 154 -22.65 -3.27 -4.48
N SER A 155 -23.69 -2.62 -3.94
CA SER A 155 -24.63 -1.86 -4.78
C SER A 155 -24.15 -0.45 -5.11
N TYR A 156 -23.39 0.16 -4.20
CA TYR A 156 -22.83 1.50 -4.38
C TYR A 156 -21.67 1.71 -3.42
N VAL A 157 -20.52 2.15 -3.93
CA VAL A 157 -19.33 2.45 -3.15
C VAL A 157 -19.06 3.95 -3.14
N GLN A 158 -19.05 4.54 -1.95
CA GLN A 158 -18.60 5.92 -1.73
C GLN A 158 -17.08 5.94 -1.48
N PRO A 159 -16.38 7.01 -1.92
CA PRO A 159 -15.00 7.21 -1.52
C PRO A 159 -14.90 7.38 0.00
N ASP A 160 -13.79 6.93 0.56
CA ASP A 160 -13.40 7.07 1.96
C ASP A 160 -14.41 6.46 2.96
N GLN A 161 -15.16 5.45 2.51
CA GLN A 161 -16.05 4.66 3.35
C GLN A 161 -15.65 3.19 3.35
N LEU A 162 -15.61 2.59 4.55
CA LEU A 162 -15.26 1.19 4.74
C LEU A 162 -16.51 0.30 4.76
N TYR A 163 -16.50 -0.74 3.93
CA TYR A 163 -17.60 -1.68 3.76
C TYR A 163 -17.17 -3.09 4.19
N ALA A 164 -18.09 -3.85 4.77
CA ALA A 164 -17.92 -5.27 4.97
C ALA A 164 -18.26 -6.01 3.67
N SER A 165 -17.39 -6.94 3.26
CA SER A 165 -17.62 -7.81 2.12
C SER A 165 -18.72 -8.83 2.40
N ARG A 166 -19.47 -9.21 1.36
CA ARG A 166 -20.44 -10.31 1.38
C ARG A 166 -19.84 -11.64 0.91
N LEU A 167 -18.58 -11.63 0.49
CA LEU A 167 -17.86 -12.85 0.12
C LEU A 167 -17.74 -13.76 1.35
N HIS A 168 -17.97 -15.05 1.16
CA HIS A 168 -17.87 -16.02 2.24
C HIS A 168 -16.39 -16.25 2.55
N SER A 169 -15.98 -15.92 3.76
CA SER A 169 -14.65 -16.20 4.31
C SER A 169 -14.77 -16.38 5.82
N GLU A 170 -13.93 -17.25 6.38
CA GLU A 170 -13.83 -17.40 7.84
C GLU A 170 -13.24 -16.15 8.50
N ILE A 171 -12.42 -15.40 7.75
CA ILE A 171 -11.82 -14.15 8.20
C ILE A 171 -12.64 -12.98 7.65
N PRO A 172 -13.16 -12.08 8.50
CA PRO A 172 -13.88 -10.89 8.07
C PRO A 172 -13.09 -10.07 7.06
N LEU A 173 -13.69 -9.86 5.90
CA LEU A 173 -13.11 -9.11 4.79
C LEU A 173 -13.81 -7.75 4.65
N TRP A 174 -13.00 -6.70 4.55
CA TRP A 174 -13.45 -5.32 4.39
C TRP A 174 -12.86 -4.73 3.12
N PHE A 175 -13.52 -3.72 2.58
CA PHE A 175 -13.00 -3.01 1.41
C PHE A 175 -13.39 -1.53 1.41
N ALA A 176 -12.55 -0.71 0.79
CA ALA A 176 -12.83 0.71 0.57
C ALA A 176 -12.13 1.23 -0.70
N CYS A 177 -12.69 2.30 -1.25
CA CYS A 177 -12.02 3.14 -2.25
C CYS A 177 -11.53 4.41 -1.55
N LEU A 178 -10.23 4.70 -1.60
CA LEU A 178 -9.63 5.87 -0.96
C LEU A 178 -9.48 7.00 -1.98
N SER A 179 -9.83 8.21 -1.57
CA SER A 179 -9.56 9.43 -2.35
C SER A 179 -8.05 9.64 -2.54
N PRO A 180 -7.63 10.43 -3.54
CA PRO A 180 -6.22 10.71 -3.78
C PRO A 180 -5.55 11.28 -2.53
N VAL A 181 -4.34 10.80 -2.22
CA VAL A 181 -3.55 11.39 -1.15
C VAL A 181 -3.02 12.73 -1.65
N VAL A 182 -3.70 13.82 -1.27
CA VAL A 182 -3.24 15.17 -1.55
C VAL A 182 -1.98 15.40 -0.70
N CYS A 183 -0.84 15.56 -1.37
CA CYS A 183 0.42 15.96 -0.74
C CYS A 183 0.42 17.46 -0.44
#